data_AF-A0A952K9L2-F1
#
_entry.id   AF-A0A952K9L2-F1
#
_cell.length_a   1.000
_cell.length_b   1.000
_cell.length_c   1.000
_cell.angle_alpha   90.00
_cell.angle_beta   90.00
_cell.angle_gamma   90.00
#
_symmetry.space_group_name_H-M   'P 1'
#
loop_
_entity.id
_entity.type
_entity.pdbx_description
1 polymer ?
#
loop_
_entity_poly.entity_id
_entity_poly.type
_entity_poly.pdbx_seq_one_letter_code
_entity_poly.pdbx_strand_id
1 'polypeptide(L)'
;GCGFSFGKTPAGRTFEVAEVEQFLRDKKIGPLDGFRSKAGWPFTAEMVIKFDEETKNYKLEFDFGDDKNGETGEIIDFSGQQSLGPCPRCASRVFELGKNYVCEKSVPTNEQPTPSCTFKTGQVILQQPIEREQMHKLLETGKTDLLDKFVSMRTRRPFKAMLAWDKEADKVNFEFAPSKFPPRKTAAAKTGTVKTPFGKTVAAKTAKAPAAKKAAAKKTPAAKTAKPKTPRVAKPGAGLKPSDALAAVIGAEPVARTQVIKKLWDYIKAEGLQDAANKRAINADAKLLPVFGKPQVTMFELAGIVGKHLTAE
;
A
#
# COMPACT_ATOMS: atom_id res chain seq x y z
N GLY A 1 15.51 -5.15 -52.66
CA GLY A 1 14.57 -4.17 -52.06
C GLY A 1 15.13 -3.71 -50.73
N CYS A 2 14.73 -2.53 -50.24
CA CYS A 2 15.11 -2.07 -48.90
C CYS A 2 14.57 -3.05 -47.84
N GLY A 3 15.44 -3.66 -47.04
CA GLY A 3 15.09 -4.66 -46.01
C GLY A 3 14.75 -4.07 -44.64
N PHE A 4 14.71 -2.75 -44.53
CA PHE A 4 14.38 -2.05 -43.28
C PHE A 4 12.87 -2.07 -43.04
N SER A 5 12.47 -2.47 -41.83
CA SER A 5 11.08 -2.34 -41.38
C SER A 5 11.04 -2.07 -39.87
N PHE A 6 10.08 -1.28 -39.43
CA PHE A 6 9.78 -1.10 -38.01
C PHE A 6 8.26 -1.11 -37.80
N GLY A 7 7.83 -1.54 -36.62
CA GLY A 7 6.40 -1.60 -36.29
C GLY A 7 5.79 -0.20 -36.15
N LYS A 8 4.50 -0.07 -36.45
CA LYS A 8 3.73 1.20 -36.27
C LYS A 8 3.61 1.65 -34.82
N THR A 9 3.79 0.70 -33.89
CA THR A 9 3.66 0.92 -32.44
C THR A 9 4.88 0.38 -31.69
N PRO A 10 6.09 0.94 -31.87
CA PRO A 10 7.27 0.47 -31.17
C PRO A 10 7.16 0.79 -29.67
N ALA A 11 7.49 -0.20 -28.84
CA ALA A 11 7.42 -0.11 -27.37
C ALA A 11 6.08 0.46 -26.82
N GLY A 12 4.96 0.21 -27.50
CA GLY A 12 3.63 0.59 -27.03
C GLY A 12 3.17 2.02 -27.35
N ARG A 13 4.00 2.86 -28.00
CA ARG A 13 3.62 4.18 -28.52
C ARG A 13 3.28 4.07 -30.02
N THR A 14 2.13 4.58 -30.45
CA THR A 14 1.80 4.71 -31.88
C THR A 14 2.37 6.01 -32.42
N PHE A 15 3.03 5.94 -33.57
CA PHE A 15 3.65 7.12 -34.21
C PHE A 15 2.66 7.83 -35.12
N GLU A 16 2.72 9.16 -35.09
CA GLU A 16 2.04 10.00 -36.08
C GLU A 16 2.80 10.00 -37.41
N VAL A 17 2.09 10.22 -38.51
CA VAL A 17 2.67 10.17 -39.86
C VAL A 17 3.83 11.18 -40.01
N ALA A 18 3.67 12.38 -39.46
CA ALA A 18 4.70 13.41 -39.49
C ALA A 18 5.98 12.99 -38.72
N GLU A 19 5.83 12.30 -37.58
CA GLU A 19 6.95 11.78 -36.79
C GLU A 19 7.68 10.66 -37.55
N VAL A 20 6.95 9.76 -38.21
CA VAL A 20 7.53 8.71 -39.05
C VAL A 20 8.35 9.30 -40.19
N GLU A 21 7.82 10.31 -40.87
CA GLU A 21 8.53 10.96 -41.96
C GLU A 21 9.80 11.68 -41.47
N GLN A 22 9.73 12.38 -40.34
CA GLN A 22 10.90 13.02 -39.74
C GLN A 22 11.94 11.98 -39.35
N PHE A 23 11.53 10.89 -38.70
CA PHE A 23 12.43 9.84 -38.27
C PHE A 23 13.13 9.13 -39.43
N LEU A 24 12.42 8.90 -40.55
CA LEU A 24 13.00 8.31 -41.75
C LEU A 24 13.96 9.27 -42.48
N ARG A 25 13.69 10.58 -42.45
CA ARG A 25 14.58 11.60 -43.05
C ARG A 25 15.85 11.78 -42.23
N ASP A 26 15.69 12.02 -40.93
CA ASP A 26 16.77 12.45 -40.05
C ASP A 26 17.50 11.25 -39.40
N LYS A 27 16.95 10.04 -39.57
CA LYS A 27 17.39 8.78 -38.93
C LYS A 27 17.45 8.86 -37.40
N LYS A 28 16.93 9.92 -36.81
CA LYS A 28 16.86 10.19 -35.37
C LYS A 28 15.57 10.94 -35.07
N ILE A 29 14.90 10.59 -33.97
CA ILE A 29 13.73 11.28 -33.46
C ILE A 29 13.66 11.16 -31.94
N GLY A 30 13.37 12.25 -31.24
CA GLY A 30 13.33 12.25 -29.78
C GLY A 30 13.64 13.61 -29.16
N PRO A 31 13.49 13.74 -27.83
CA PRO A 31 12.94 12.74 -26.89
C PRO A 31 11.41 12.63 -27.00
N LEU A 32 10.91 11.41 -27.22
CA LEU A 32 9.47 11.11 -27.27
C LEU A 32 9.03 10.38 -26.00
N ASP A 33 7.84 10.71 -25.52
CA ASP A 33 7.22 10.17 -24.31
C ASP A 33 6.30 8.97 -24.61
N GLY A 34 5.69 8.35 -23.60
CA GLY A 34 4.65 7.33 -23.82
C GLY A 34 5.13 5.94 -24.27
N PHE A 35 6.44 5.68 -24.32
CA PHE A 35 6.95 4.31 -24.45
C PHE A 35 6.70 3.52 -23.17
N ARG A 36 6.61 2.19 -23.27
CA ARG A 36 6.42 1.29 -22.13
C ARG A 36 7.47 0.18 -22.14
N SER A 37 8.13 0.00 -21.00
CA SER A 37 9.14 -1.05 -20.83
C SER A 37 8.50 -2.45 -20.88
N LYS A 38 9.33 -3.50 -20.96
CA LYS A 38 8.85 -4.89 -20.86
C LYS A 38 8.07 -5.16 -19.55
N ALA A 39 8.38 -4.40 -18.49
CA ALA A 39 7.68 -4.46 -17.20
C ALA A 39 6.48 -3.50 -17.10
N GLY A 40 6.13 -2.79 -18.18
CA GLY A 40 4.95 -1.92 -18.28
C GLY A 40 5.14 -0.49 -17.77
N TRP A 41 6.35 -0.11 -17.34
CA TRP A 41 6.63 1.24 -16.86
C TRP A 41 6.76 2.22 -18.03
N PRO A 42 6.11 3.41 -17.95
CA PRO A 42 6.29 4.44 -18.96
C PRO A 42 7.73 4.97 -18.93
N PHE A 43 8.31 5.27 -20.09
CA PHE A 43 9.60 5.92 -20.20
C PHE A 43 9.65 6.85 -21.44
N THR A 44 10.56 7.80 -21.41
CA THR A 44 10.87 8.73 -22.50
C THR A 44 12.19 8.30 -23.13
N ALA A 45 12.30 8.34 -24.47
CA ALA A 45 13.54 7.97 -25.15
C ALA A 45 13.70 8.68 -26.49
N GLU A 46 14.94 8.78 -26.96
CA GLU A 46 15.24 9.06 -28.35
C GLU A 46 15.41 7.74 -29.12
N MET A 47 15.12 7.79 -30.42
CA MET A 47 15.20 6.65 -31.31
C MET A 47 16.07 6.99 -32.48
N VAL A 48 16.89 6.03 -32.90
CA VAL A 48 17.87 6.19 -33.97
C VAL A 48 17.88 4.95 -34.86
N ILE A 49 18.05 5.17 -36.15
CA ILE A 49 18.21 4.09 -37.14
C ILE A 49 19.71 3.88 -37.35
N LYS A 50 20.30 2.86 -36.73
CA LYS A 50 21.71 2.49 -36.92
C LYS A 50 21.85 1.40 -37.97
N PHE A 51 22.92 1.47 -38.75
CA PHE A 51 23.26 0.38 -39.66
C PHE A 51 23.98 -0.71 -38.88
N ASP A 52 23.46 -1.92 -38.94
CA ASP A 52 24.02 -3.11 -38.31
C ASP A 52 24.86 -3.85 -39.38
N GLU A 53 26.19 -3.83 -39.20
CA GLU A 53 27.13 -4.36 -40.19
C GLU A 53 27.08 -5.90 -40.29
N GLU A 54 26.66 -6.58 -39.23
CA GLU A 54 26.53 -8.04 -39.17
C GLU A 54 25.34 -8.51 -40.01
N THR A 55 24.22 -7.80 -39.92
CA THR A 55 23.01 -8.10 -40.69
C THR A 55 22.92 -7.33 -42.01
N LYS A 56 23.89 -6.44 -42.29
CA LYS A 56 23.94 -5.51 -43.43
C LYS A 56 22.61 -4.78 -43.65
N ASN A 57 21.94 -4.40 -42.57
CA ASN A 57 20.62 -3.80 -42.60
C ASN A 57 20.51 -2.68 -41.57
N TYR A 58 19.53 -1.80 -41.76
CA TYR A 58 19.21 -0.79 -40.78
C TYR A 58 18.40 -1.40 -39.64
N LYS A 59 18.71 -0.99 -38.41
CA LYS A 59 18.06 -1.41 -37.19
C LYS A 59 17.65 -0.19 -36.38
N LEU A 60 16.44 -0.26 -35.85
CA LEU A 60 15.91 0.73 -34.94
C LEU A 60 16.44 0.45 -33.53
N GLU A 61 17.10 1.43 -32.95
CA GLU A 61 17.61 1.39 -31.60
C GLU A 61 17.05 2.56 -30.80
N PHE A 62 16.78 2.33 -29.52
CA PHE A 62 16.56 3.42 -28.58
C PHE A 62 17.94 3.95 -28.20
N ASP A 63 18.19 5.21 -28.57
CA ASP A 63 19.36 5.94 -28.12
C ASP A 63 18.94 6.72 -26.89
N PHE A 64 19.42 6.30 -25.74
CA PHE A 64 19.12 6.99 -24.50
C PHE A 64 19.95 8.25 -24.34
N GLY A 65 20.88 8.56 -25.26
CA GLY A 65 21.73 9.74 -25.24
C GLY A 65 22.63 9.79 -24.01
N ASP A 66 23.87 10.26 -24.17
CA ASP A 66 24.73 10.59 -23.02
C ASP A 66 24.26 11.87 -22.28
N ASP A 67 23.05 12.36 -22.57
CA ASP A 67 22.41 13.51 -21.92
C ASP A 67 21.41 13.03 -20.87
N LYS A 68 21.98 12.59 -19.75
CA LYS A 68 21.33 12.29 -18.47
C LYS A 68 20.73 13.54 -17.79
N ASN A 69 19.82 14.26 -18.43
CA ASN A 69 19.07 15.33 -17.76
C ASN A 69 17.71 15.56 -18.40
N GLY A 70 16.67 14.93 -17.85
CA GLY A 70 15.28 15.27 -18.20
C GLY A 70 14.23 14.21 -17.90
N GLU A 71 14.00 13.93 -16.62
CA GLU A 71 12.74 13.44 -16.03
C GLU A 71 12.14 12.08 -16.48
N THR A 72 12.38 11.05 -15.65
CA THR A 72 11.44 10.03 -15.09
C THR A 72 12.19 8.84 -14.47
N GLY A 73 13.52 8.89 -14.49
CA GLY A 73 14.42 8.27 -13.54
C GLY A 73 15.48 9.30 -13.20
N GLU A 74 15.05 10.40 -12.56
CA GLU A 74 15.95 11.50 -12.20
C GLU A 74 17.09 10.93 -11.37
N ILE A 75 18.28 10.97 -11.95
CA ILE A 75 19.51 10.64 -11.25
C ILE A 75 19.71 11.75 -10.24
N ILE A 76 19.51 11.44 -8.97
CA ILE A 76 19.51 12.46 -7.93
C ILE A 76 20.97 12.82 -7.61
N ASP A 77 21.30 14.10 -7.74
CA ASP A 77 22.57 14.64 -7.29
C ASP A 77 22.41 15.28 -5.90
N PHE A 78 23.20 14.78 -4.95
CA PHE A 78 23.24 15.27 -3.58
C PHE A 78 24.43 16.20 -3.30
N SER A 79 25.24 16.54 -4.32
CA SER A 79 26.48 17.33 -4.20
C SER A 79 26.29 18.69 -3.50
N GLY A 80 25.14 19.34 -3.70
CA GLY A 80 24.80 20.63 -3.08
C GLY A 80 24.04 20.53 -1.76
N GLN A 81 23.70 19.32 -1.28
CA GLN A 81 22.92 19.13 -0.06
C GLN A 81 23.81 18.79 1.14
N GLN A 82 23.42 19.30 2.31
CA GLN A 82 24.09 18.96 3.56
C GLN A 82 23.53 17.64 4.11
N SER A 83 24.40 16.67 4.30
CA SER A 83 24.05 15.37 4.90
C SER A 83 23.43 15.55 6.30
N LEU A 84 22.49 14.67 6.64
CA LEU A 84 21.82 14.61 7.94
C LEU A 84 22.49 13.66 8.92
N GLY A 85 23.38 12.80 8.44
CA GLY A 85 24.03 11.78 9.25
C GLY A 85 24.17 10.44 8.53
N PRO A 86 24.77 9.44 9.21
CA PRO A 86 24.96 8.11 8.67
C PRO A 86 23.66 7.31 8.68
N CYS A 87 23.40 6.59 7.59
CA CYS A 87 22.26 5.69 7.45
C CYS A 87 22.40 4.51 8.43
N PRO A 88 21.37 4.18 9.22
CA PRO A 88 21.45 3.11 10.22
C PRO A 88 21.56 1.70 9.60
N ARG A 89 21.36 1.57 8.28
CA ARG A 89 21.43 0.29 7.55
C ARG A 89 22.76 0.07 6.84
N CYS A 90 23.31 1.09 6.19
CA CYS A 90 24.54 0.97 5.37
C CYS A 90 25.62 2.01 5.68
N ALA A 91 25.44 2.83 6.72
CA ALA A 91 26.33 3.91 7.17
C ALA A 91 26.60 5.04 6.15
N SER A 92 26.02 4.96 4.95
CA SER A 92 26.08 6.01 3.91
C SER A 92 25.27 7.26 4.26
N ARG A 93 25.50 8.36 3.55
CA ARG A 93 24.87 9.65 3.88
C ARG A 93 23.35 9.63 3.63
N VAL A 94 22.62 10.37 4.46
CA VAL A 94 21.17 10.56 4.35
C VAL A 94 20.85 12.01 4.01
N PHE A 95 19.93 12.19 3.08
CA PHE A 95 19.58 13.47 2.47
C PHE A 95 18.07 13.71 2.43
N GLU A 96 17.69 14.95 2.13
CA GLU A 96 16.30 15.37 1.97
C GLU A 96 15.88 15.28 0.50
N LEU A 97 14.86 14.46 0.22
CA LEU A 97 14.33 14.29 -1.12
C LEU A 97 12.80 14.42 -1.11
N GLY A 98 12.33 15.59 -1.55
CA GLY A 98 10.92 15.94 -1.53
C GLY A 98 10.37 15.89 -0.11
N LYS A 99 9.42 14.98 0.16
CA LYS A 99 8.80 14.79 1.49
C LYS A 99 9.40 13.62 2.28
N ASN A 100 10.59 13.16 1.91
CA ASN A 100 11.24 12.00 2.53
C ASN A 100 12.69 12.31 2.89
N TYR A 101 13.17 11.63 3.92
CA TYR A 101 14.58 11.44 4.20
C TYR A 101 15.03 10.12 3.59
N VAL A 102 16.09 10.15 2.78
CA VAL A 102 16.47 9.06 1.89
C VAL A 102 17.98 8.86 1.95
N CYS A 103 18.43 7.61 1.97
CA CYS A 103 19.86 7.31 1.89
C CYS A 103 20.36 7.50 0.45
N GLU A 104 21.57 8.03 0.27
CA GLU A 104 22.19 8.21 -1.05
C GLU A 104 22.23 6.90 -1.88
N LYS A 105 22.45 5.77 -1.20
CA LYS A 105 22.48 4.44 -1.84
C LYS A 105 21.11 3.81 -2.06
N SER A 106 20.04 4.45 -1.59
CA SER A 106 18.67 3.97 -1.76
C SER A 106 17.95 4.56 -2.97
N VAL A 107 18.60 5.48 -3.66
CA VAL A 107 18.15 6.06 -4.93
C VAL A 107 19.24 5.89 -5.99
N PRO A 108 18.87 5.84 -7.28
CA PRO A 108 19.84 5.87 -8.36
C PRO A 108 20.56 7.23 -8.38
N THR A 109 21.89 7.20 -8.35
CA THR A 109 22.76 8.38 -8.51
C THR A 109 23.69 8.16 -9.71
N ASN A 110 24.40 9.20 -10.15
CA ASN A 110 25.26 9.13 -11.34
C ASN A 110 26.39 8.10 -11.17
N GLU A 111 26.87 7.98 -9.94
CA GLU A 111 27.91 7.03 -9.54
C GLU A 111 27.34 5.64 -9.19
N GLN A 112 26.04 5.56 -8.86
CA GLN A 112 25.38 4.32 -8.46
C GLN A 112 24.00 4.16 -9.12
N PRO A 113 23.93 3.55 -10.32
CA PRO A 113 22.65 3.33 -11.03
C PRO A 113 21.73 2.33 -10.33
N THR A 114 22.30 1.39 -9.56
CA THR A 114 21.56 0.32 -8.87
C THR A 114 21.46 0.61 -7.36
N PRO A 115 20.27 0.89 -6.82
CA PRO A 115 20.09 1.09 -5.39
C PRO A 115 20.50 -0.15 -4.59
N SER A 116 21.30 0.04 -3.54
CA SER A 116 21.78 -1.03 -2.65
C SER A 116 21.27 -0.88 -1.22
N CYS A 117 20.60 0.23 -0.90
CA CYS A 117 19.94 0.47 0.37
C CYS A 117 18.43 0.65 0.19
N THR A 118 17.66 0.46 1.25
CA THR A 118 16.19 0.64 1.28
C THR A 118 15.77 1.58 2.40
N PHE A 119 16.73 2.27 3.04
CA PHE A 119 16.41 3.23 4.08
C PHE A 119 15.70 4.44 3.47
N LYS A 120 14.44 4.61 3.87
CA LYS A 120 13.60 5.75 3.52
C LYS A 120 12.61 6.00 4.65
N THR A 121 12.48 7.25 5.06
CA THR A 121 11.49 7.65 6.06
C THR A 121 10.83 8.97 5.65
N GLY A 122 9.59 9.20 6.06
CA GLY A 122 8.86 10.42 5.70
C GLY A 122 9.33 11.62 6.54
N GLN A 123 9.35 12.81 5.94
CA GLN A 123 9.52 14.07 6.68
C GLN A 123 8.29 14.41 7.52
N VAL A 124 7.12 13.83 7.21
CA VAL A 124 5.90 13.98 7.99
C VAL A 124 5.35 12.61 8.32
N ILE A 125 5.25 12.30 9.61
CA ILE A 125 4.74 11.02 10.12
C ILE A 125 3.49 11.31 10.97
N LEU A 126 2.34 10.75 10.60
CA LEU A 126 1.06 10.94 11.30
C LEU A 126 0.75 12.43 11.61
N GLN A 127 0.87 13.27 10.58
CA GLN A 127 0.68 14.74 10.62
C GLN A 127 1.76 15.53 11.36
N GLN A 128 2.70 14.88 12.04
CA GLN A 128 3.80 15.55 12.70
C GLN A 128 5.01 15.67 11.76
N PRO A 129 5.47 16.89 11.44
CA PRO A 129 6.76 17.10 10.78
C PRO A 129 7.89 16.63 11.68
N ILE A 130 8.82 15.88 11.11
CA ILE A 130 10.07 15.50 11.74
C ILE A 130 11.10 16.51 11.26
N GLU A 131 11.52 17.39 12.16
CA GLU A 131 12.52 18.39 11.83
C GLU A 131 13.90 17.75 11.63
N ARG A 132 14.75 18.48 10.91
CA ARG A 132 16.12 18.09 10.58
C ARG A 132 16.92 17.63 11.80
N GLU A 133 16.80 18.35 12.90
CA GLU A 133 17.49 18.05 14.16
C GLU A 133 17.04 16.71 14.75
N GLN A 134 15.74 16.40 14.65
CA GLN A 134 15.20 15.13 15.12
C GLN A 134 15.69 13.97 14.25
N MET A 135 15.74 14.16 12.93
CA MET A 135 16.32 13.16 12.03
C MET A 135 17.80 12.91 12.34
N HIS A 136 18.57 13.98 12.59
CA HIS A 136 19.98 13.84 12.98
C HIS A 136 20.14 12.99 14.25
N LYS A 137 19.35 13.26 15.29
CA LYS A 137 19.33 12.46 16.53
C LYS A 137 18.93 11.01 16.28
N LEU A 138 17.96 10.76 15.39
CA LEU A 138 17.55 9.41 15.01
C LEU A 138 18.69 8.63 14.34
N LEU A 139 19.47 9.29 13.48
CA LEU A 139 20.57 8.68 12.75
C LEU A 139 21.80 8.44 13.66
N GLU A 140 22.08 9.36 14.60
CA GLU A 140 23.22 9.23 15.52
C GLU A 140 22.94 8.30 16.71
N THR A 141 21.82 8.52 17.40
CA THR A 141 21.51 7.82 18.65
C THR A 141 20.56 6.64 18.45
N GLY A 142 19.98 6.51 17.26
CA GLY A 142 18.95 5.52 16.94
C GLY A 142 17.55 5.92 17.41
N LYS A 143 17.39 7.07 18.09
CA LYS A 143 16.11 7.56 18.63
C LYS A 143 15.96 9.08 18.50
N THR A 144 14.72 9.54 18.41
CA THR A 144 14.35 10.96 18.48
C THR A 144 13.94 11.35 19.90
N ASP A 145 13.79 12.66 20.15
CA ASP A 145 13.19 13.14 21.38
C ASP A 145 11.69 12.79 21.45
N LEU A 146 11.06 13.07 22.59
CA LEU A 146 9.62 12.89 22.75
C LEU A 146 8.85 13.94 21.93
N LEU A 147 8.29 13.51 20.80
CA LEU A 147 7.43 14.32 19.94
C LEU A 147 5.97 14.13 20.35
N ASP A 148 5.21 15.22 20.51
CA ASP A 148 3.88 15.20 21.13
C ASP A 148 2.70 15.59 20.25
N LYS A 149 2.98 15.85 18.98
CA LYS A 149 2.02 16.31 17.98
C LYS A 149 1.59 15.22 17.00
N PHE A 150 1.90 13.95 17.27
CA PHE A 150 1.42 12.84 16.43
C PHE A 150 -0.09 12.67 16.55
N VAL A 151 -0.81 12.52 15.44
CA VAL A 151 -2.27 12.30 15.45
C VAL A 151 -2.60 10.88 15.01
N SER A 152 -3.20 10.09 15.90
CA SER A 152 -3.55 8.70 15.59
C SER A 152 -4.67 8.63 14.54
N MET A 153 -4.46 7.89 13.44
CA MET A 153 -5.52 7.67 12.45
C MET A 153 -6.72 6.90 13.02
N ARG A 154 -6.53 6.11 14.08
CA ARG A 154 -7.61 5.30 14.70
C ARG A 154 -8.51 6.11 15.60
N THR A 155 -7.92 6.95 16.47
CA THR A 155 -8.67 7.70 17.50
C THR A 155 -8.80 9.19 17.17
N ARG A 156 -8.07 9.70 16.18
CA ARG A 156 -7.93 11.13 15.84
C ARG A 156 -7.50 11.99 17.03
N ARG A 157 -6.83 11.40 18.01
CA ARG A 157 -6.32 12.10 19.19
C ARG A 157 -4.80 12.26 19.08
N PRO A 158 -4.25 13.40 19.57
CA PRO A 158 -2.82 13.58 19.65
C PRO A 158 -2.21 12.61 20.67
N PHE A 159 -0.99 12.16 20.42
CA PHE A 159 -0.22 11.33 21.34
C PHE A 159 1.27 11.67 21.29
N LYS A 160 1.97 11.33 22.37
CA LYS A 160 3.42 11.53 22.50
C LYS A 160 4.16 10.23 22.26
N ALA A 161 5.20 10.26 21.45
CA ALA A 161 6.05 9.11 21.19
C ALA A 161 7.45 9.57 20.76
N MET A 162 8.42 8.69 20.94
CA MET A 162 9.72 8.79 20.30
C MET A 162 9.69 7.91 19.05
N LEU A 163 10.35 8.34 17.99
CA LEU A 163 10.69 7.49 16.85
C LEU A 163 12.03 6.80 17.14
N ALA A 164 12.08 5.49 16.96
CA ALA A 164 13.27 4.67 17.13
C ALA A 164 13.50 3.81 15.88
N TRP A 165 14.75 3.68 15.45
CA TRP A 165 15.09 2.78 14.35
C TRP A 165 15.06 1.33 14.85
N ASP A 166 14.26 0.50 14.19
CA ASP A 166 14.16 -0.93 14.45
C ASP A 166 15.02 -1.68 13.42
N LYS A 167 16.12 -2.27 13.89
CA LYS A 167 17.05 -3.05 13.05
C LYS A 167 16.44 -4.37 12.55
N GLU A 168 15.49 -4.96 13.29
CA GLU A 168 14.85 -6.21 12.88
C GLU A 168 13.77 -5.96 11.83
N ALA A 169 13.01 -4.88 11.99
CA ALA A 169 11.95 -4.50 11.06
C ALA A 169 12.43 -3.59 9.91
N ASP A 170 13.71 -3.21 9.89
CA ASP A 170 14.38 -2.37 8.89
C ASP A 170 13.60 -1.06 8.63
N LYS A 171 13.02 -0.48 9.70
CA LYS A 171 12.14 0.70 9.62
C LYS A 171 12.13 1.52 10.91
N VAL A 172 11.68 2.77 10.80
CA VAL A 172 11.43 3.63 11.96
C VAL A 172 10.10 3.23 12.61
N ASN A 173 10.12 2.94 13.90
CA ASN A 173 8.96 2.54 14.70
C ASN A 173 8.71 3.52 15.85
N PHE A 174 7.52 3.47 16.45
CA PHE A 174 7.17 4.28 17.62
C PHE A 174 7.59 3.57 18.91
N GLU A 175 8.40 4.25 19.70
CA GLU A 175 8.72 3.89 21.07
C GLU A 175 8.02 4.85 22.04
N PHE A 176 7.15 4.31 22.87
CA PHE A 176 6.41 5.10 23.85
C PHE A 176 7.18 5.10 25.16
N ALA A 177 7.37 6.28 25.75
CA ALA A 177 7.85 6.37 27.12
C ALA A 177 6.94 5.51 28.03
N PRO A 178 7.49 4.82 29.03
CA PRO A 178 6.72 3.95 29.91
C PRO A 178 5.57 4.74 30.52
N SER A 179 4.34 4.34 30.19
CA SER A 179 3.17 5.08 30.61
C SER A 179 3.07 5.04 32.13
N LYS A 180 2.86 6.21 32.76
CA LYS A 180 2.52 6.32 34.20
C LYS A 180 1.22 5.56 34.55
N PHE A 181 0.45 5.17 33.55
CA PHE A 181 -0.70 4.29 33.68
C PHE A 181 -0.26 2.85 33.43
N PRO A 182 -0.56 1.91 34.33
CA PRO A 182 -0.23 0.50 34.13
C PRO A 182 -0.85 0.03 32.81
N PRO A 183 -0.16 -0.83 32.03
CA PRO A 183 -0.73 -1.39 30.83
C PRO A 183 -2.08 -1.99 31.20
N ARG A 184 -3.16 -1.47 30.61
CA ARG A 184 -4.47 -2.09 30.75
C ARG A 184 -4.26 -3.52 30.31
N LYS A 185 -4.46 -4.48 31.22
CA LYS A 185 -4.51 -5.90 30.89
C LYS A 185 -5.53 -6.06 29.77
N THR A 186 -5.08 -6.00 28.52
CA THR A 186 -5.74 -6.69 27.43
C THR A 186 -5.81 -8.10 27.95
N ALA A 187 -7.02 -8.65 28.05
CA ALA A 187 -7.23 -10.00 28.50
C ALA A 187 -6.26 -10.90 27.73
N ALA A 188 -5.13 -11.23 28.37
CA ALA A 188 -4.30 -12.32 27.97
C ALA A 188 -5.29 -13.47 27.85
N ALA A 189 -5.29 -14.11 26.68
CA ALA A 189 -5.89 -15.41 26.52
C ALA A 189 -5.36 -16.27 27.66
N LYS A 190 -6.15 -16.41 28.73
CA LYS A 190 -5.86 -17.38 29.77
C LYS A 190 -6.32 -18.72 29.22
N THR A 191 -5.43 -19.35 28.46
CA THR A 191 -5.14 -20.76 28.65
C THR A 191 -4.84 -20.95 30.14
N GLY A 192 -5.72 -21.63 30.85
CA GLY A 192 -5.64 -21.76 32.30
C GLY A 192 -6.94 -22.26 32.89
N THR A 193 -7.09 -23.58 32.85
CA THR A 193 -8.06 -24.38 33.57
C THR A 193 -8.11 -24.03 35.06
N VAL A 194 -9.31 -23.87 35.62
CA VAL A 194 -9.56 -23.88 37.07
C VAL A 194 -10.62 -24.94 37.36
N LYS A 195 -10.24 -25.93 38.18
CA LYS A 195 -11.13 -26.95 38.77
C LYS A 195 -11.98 -26.30 39.86
N THR A 196 -13.29 -26.54 39.86
CA THR A 196 -14.19 -26.34 41.00
C THR A 196 -14.30 -27.64 41.83
N PRO A 197 -14.69 -27.59 43.11
CA PRO A 197 -14.63 -28.75 44.00
C PRO A 197 -15.74 -29.80 43.82
N PHE A 198 -16.71 -29.62 42.92
CA PHE A 198 -17.76 -30.62 42.69
C PHE A 198 -18.10 -30.68 41.19
N GLY A 199 -17.75 -31.80 40.56
CA GLY A 199 -17.75 -31.97 39.11
C GLY A 199 -19.13 -32.10 38.47
N LYS A 200 -19.53 -31.11 37.66
CA LYS A 200 -20.18 -31.27 36.35
C LYS A 200 -20.35 -29.91 35.65
N THR A 201 -20.07 -29.87 34.35
CA THR A 201 -19.98 -28.68 33.48
C THR A 201 -21.26 -28.45 32.68
N VAL A 202 -21.82 -27.23 32.74
CA VAL A 202 -22.80 -26.69 31.76
C VAL A 202 -22.62 -25.17 31.63
N ALA A 203 -22.50 -24.66 30.41
CA ALA A 203 -22.32 -23.23 30.11
C ALA A 203 -23.69 -22.54 29.96
N ALA A 204 -24.06 -21.74 30.95
CA ALA A 204 -25.26 -20.91 30.92
C ALA A 204 -24.94 -19.49 30.41
N LYS A 205 -25.63 -19.10 29.34
CA LYS A 205 -25.94 -17.69 29.00
C LYS A 205 -26.70 -17.07 30.17
N THR A 206 -26.48 -15.79 30.46
CA THR A 206 -27.50 -14.72 30.67
C THR A 206 -26.82 -13.48 31.26
N ALA A 207 -26.98 -12.34 30.58
CA ALA A 207 -27.88 -11.25 30.93
C ALA A 207 -27.28 -10.27 31.95
N LYS A 208 -27.03 -9.05 31.47
CA LYS A 208 -26.49 -7.91 32.19
C LYS A 208 -27.66 -7.00 32.57
N ALA A 209 -27.85 -6.76 33.86
CA ALA A 209 -28.66 -5.65 34.38
C ALA A 209 -28.01 -5.13 35.69
N PRO A 210 -28.19 -3.83 36.03
CA PRO A 210 -27.08 -3.01 36.51
C PRO A 210 -27.14 -2.62 38.00
N ALA A 211 -26.02 -2.06 38.45
CA ALA A 211 -25.71 -1.59 39.79
C ALA A 211 -26.52 -0.36 40.25
N ALA A 212 -26.77 -0.27 41.57
CA ALA A 212 -27.30 0.89 42.25
C ALA A 212 -26.47 1.25 43.50
N LYS A 213 -26.03 2.51 43.60
CA LYS A 213 -25.99 3.41 44.79
C LYS A 213 -25.22 4.70 44.40
N LYS A 214 -25.94 5.83 44.26
CA LYS A 214 -26.07 7.00 45.19
C LYS A 214 -24.80 7.88 45.26
N ALA A 215 -24.82 9.21 45.34
CA ALA A 215 -25.74 10.31 45.02
C ALA A 215 -24.96 11.61 45.38
N ALA A 216 -25.10 12.69 44.61
CA ALA A 216 -24.93 14.07 45.10
C ALA A 216 -25.61 15.07 44.15
N ALA A 217 -26.27 16.06 44.73
CA ALA A 217 -27.27 16.94 44.13
C ALA A 217 -26.70 18.30 43.66
N LYS A 218 -27.30 18.91 42.61
CA LYS A 218 -27.86 20.28 42.65
C LYS A 218 -28.46 20.76 41.31
N LYS A 219 -29.69 21.29 41.44
CA LYS A 219 -30.35 22.44 40.77
C LYS A 219 -30.77 22.34 39.28
N THR A 220 -32.09 22.32 39.09
CA THR A 220 -32.89 22.72 37.91
C THR A 220 -32.90 24.26 37.74
N PRO A 221 -33.12 24.79 36.51
CA PRO A 221 -34.49 25.06 36.05
C PRO A 221 -34.80 24.86 34.55
N ALA A 222 -36.09 24.64 34.31
CA ALA A 222 -36.93 25.01 33.16
C ALA A 222 -36.71 24.35 31.78
N ALA A 223 -37.72 23.55 31.41
CA ALA A 223 -37.96 23.00 30.09
C ALA A 223 -38.24 24.08 29.03
N LYS A 224 -37.55 23.96 27.88
CA LYS A 224 -38.05 24.41 26.58
C LYS A 224 -38.08 23.21 25.64
N THR A 225 -39.25 22.97 25.10
CA THR A 225 -39.59 21.94 24.12
C THR A 225 -38.80 22.13 22.83
N ALA A 226 -37.96 21.15 22.47
CA ALA A 226 -37.33 21.05 21.16
C ALA A 226 -37.49 19.61 20.65
N LYS A 227 -38.13 19.48 19.49
CA LYS A 227 -38.31 18.22 18.73
C LYS A 227 -37.02 17.38 18.72
N PRO A 228 -37.08 16.06 18.95
CA PRO A 228 -35.92 15.20 18.74
C PRO A 228 -35.51 15.27 17.27
N LYS A 229 -34.33 15.85 17.01
CA LYS A 229 -33.62 15.58 15.76
C LYS A 229 -33.22 14.12 15.79
N THR A 230 -33.83 13.35 14.91
CA THR A 230 -33.45 11.97 14.61
C THR A 230 -31.94 11.87 14.45
N PRO A 231 -31.27 10.88 15.07
CA PRO A 231 -29.91 10.55 14.71
C PRO A 231 -29.92 10.26 13.21
N ARG A 232 -29.06 10.95 12.46
CA ARG A 232 -28.82 10.63 11.05
C ARG A 232 -28.23 9.22 11.02
N VAL A 233 -29.10 8.23 10.86
CA VAL A 233 -28.73 6.88 10.45
C VAL A 233 -27.95 7.08 9.16
N ALA A 234 -26.64 6.84 9.23
CA ALA A 234 -25.89 6.57 8.02
C ALA A 234 -26.58 5.36 7.40
N LYS A 235 -27.29 5.58 6.30
CA LYS A 235 -27.94 4.53 5.51
C LYS A 235 -26.91 3.41 5.35
N PRO A 236 -27.13 2.20 5.90
CA PRO A 236 -26.32 1.06 5.54
C PRO A 236 -26.42 0.97 4.03
N GLY A 237 -25.29 0.97 3.32
CA GLY A 237 -25.31 0.69 1.89
C GLY A 237 -26.15 -0.57 1.68
N ALA A 238 -27.17 -0.47 0.83
CA ALA A 238 -28.06 -1.58 0.52
C ALA A 238 -27.20 -2.84 0.31
N GLY A 239 -27.49 -3.90 1.07
CA GLY A 239 -26.77 -5.16 0.92
C GLY A 239 -26.87 -5.61 -0.53
N LEU A 240 -25.76 -6.02 -1.13
CA LEU A 240 -25.79 -6.54 -2.49
C LEU A 240 -26.26 -7.99 -2.41
N LYS A 241 -27.21 -8.35 -3.26
CA LYS A 241 -27.70 -9.72 -3.36
C LYS A 241 -26.70 -10.56 -4.15
N PRO A 242 -26.14 -11.64 -3.57
CA PRO A 242 -25.31 -12.57 -4.31
C PRO A 242 -26.15 -13.35 -5.32
N SER A 243 -25.62 -13.60 -6.52
CA SER A 243 -26.15 -14.61 -7.45
C SER A 243 -26.13 -16.00 -6.82
N ASP A 244 -26.95 -16.93 -7.30
CA ASP A 244 -27.05 -18.30 -6.76
C ASP A 244 -25.69 -19.01 -6.68
N ALA A 245 -24.85 -18.85 -7.71
CA ALA A 245 -23.50 -19.41 -7.72
C ALA A 245 -22.61 -18.86 -6.60
N LEU A 246 -22.66 -17.55 -6.36
CA LEU A 246 -21.90 -16.92 -5.28
C LEU A 246 -22.51 -17.24 -3.90
N ALA A 247 -23.84 -17.31 -3.81
CA ALA A 247 -24.56 -17.65 -2.60
C ALA A 247 -24.25 -19.07 -2.10
N ALA A 248 -23.95 -20.02 -3.01
CA ALA A 248 -23.53 -21.37 -2.65
C ALA A 248 -22.20 -21.40 -1.86
N VAL A 249 -21.39 -20.34 -1.93
CA VAL A 249 -20.10 -20.22 -1.25
C VAL A 249 -20.20 -19.34 0.00
N ILE A 250 -20.88 -18.20 -0.07
CA ILE A 250 -20.88 -17.18 1.00
C ILE A 250 -22.22 -17.02 1.75
N GLY A 251 -23.25 -17.76 1.32
CA GLY A 251 -24.64 -17.63 1.74
C GLY A 251 -25.42 -16.60 0.90
N ALA A 252 -26.76 -16.73 0.92
CA ALA A 252 -27.68 -15.88 0.14
C ALA A 252 -28.02 -14.53 0.82
N GLU A 253 -27.51 -14.30 2.03
CA GLU A 253 -27.81 -13.08 2.78
C GLU A 253 -27.21 -11.85 2.08
N PRO A 254 -27.99 -10.75 1.91
CA PRO A 254 -27.47 -9.51 1.33
C PRO A 254 -26.27 -8.98 2.11
N VAL A 255 -25.15 -8.77 1.43
CA VAL A 255 -23.89 -8.40 2.06
C VAL A 255 -23.21 -7.26 1.32
N ALA A 256 -22.52 -6.40 2.06
CA ALA A 256 -21.68 -5.37 1.44
C ALA A 256 -20.55 -6.04 0.62
N ARG A 257 -20.17 -5.45 -0.51
CA ARG A 257 -19.09 -5.97 -1.39
C ARG A 257 -17.79 -6.27 -0.64
N THR A 258 -17.46 -5.48 0.38
CA THR A 258 -16.28 -5.69 1.22
C THR A 258 -16.38 -6.98 2.06
N GLN A 259 -17.58 -7.33 2.52
CA GLN A 259 -17.83 -8.58 3.25
C GLN A 259 -17.84 -9.79 2.32
N VAL A 260 -18.29 -9.63 1.08
CA VAL A 260 -18.25 -10.68 0.05
C VAL A 260 -16.81 -11.15 -0.18
N ILE A 261 -15.89 -10.22 -0.42
CA ILE A 261 -14.47 -10.53 -0.65
C ILE A 261 -13.88 -11.26 0.57
N LYS A 262 -14.23 -10.83 1.78
CA LYS A 262 -13.76 -11.45 3.02
C LYS A 262 -14.25 -12.89 3.15
N LYS A 263 -15.56 -13.13 3.01
CA LYS A 263 -16.15 -14.48 3.08
C LYS A 263 -15.58 -15.42 2.01
N LEU A 264 -15.32 -14.91 0.81
CA LEU A 264 -14.71 -15.68 -0.26
C LEU A 264 -13.26 -16.10 0.10
N TRP A 265 -12.48 -15.19 0.67
CA TRP A 265 -11.13 -15.49 1.15
C TRP A 265 -11.11 -16.48 2.32
N ASP A 266 -12.10 -16.41 3.22
CA ASP A 266 -12.25 -17.36 4.31
C ASP A 266 -12.52 -18.77 3.75
N TYR A 267 -13.36 -18.90 2.71
CA TYR A 267 -13.59 -20.16 2.00
C TYR A 267 -12.33 -20.67 1.27
N ILE A 268 -11.67 -19.81 0.48
CA ILE A 268 -10.44 -20.16 -0.27
C ILE A 268 -9.36 -20.72 0.66
N LYS A 269 -9.20 -20.12 1.85
CA LYS A 269 -8.22 -20.59 2.84
C LYS A 269 -8.67 -21.88 3.53
N ALA A 270 -9.95 -22.03 3.84
CA ALA A 270 -10.49 -23.23 4.46
C ALA A 270 -10.33 -24.46 3.55
N GLU A 271 -10.56 -24.28 2.25
CA GLU A 271 -10.48 -25.36 1.24
C GLU A 271 -9.08 -25.50 0.61
N GLY A 272 -8.09 -24.71 1.05
CA GLY A 272 -6.71 -24.82 0.57
C GLY A 272 -6.54 -24.51 -0.92
N LEU A 273 -7.37 -23.63 -1.47
CA LEU A 273 -7.46 -23.37 -2.92
C LEU A 273 -6.42 -22.38 -3.45
N GLN A 274 -5.52 -21.90 -2.59
CA GLN A 274 -4.41 -21.06 -3.01
C GLN A 274 -3.32 -21.92 -3.65
N ASP A 275 -2.84 -21.50 -4.82
CA ASP A 275 -1.81 -22.25 -5.52
C ASP A 275 -0.49 -22.25 -4.72
N ALA A 276 0.11 -23.44 -4.59
CA ALA A 276 1.31 -23.64 -3.78
C ALA A 276 2.57 -23.01 -4.39
N ALA A 277 2.65 -22.97 -5.72
CA ALA A 277 3.78 -22.38 -6.45
C ALA A 277 3.60 -20.88 -6.66
N ASN A 278 2.37 -20.43 -6.92
CA ASN A 278 2.01 -19.04 -7.13
C ASN A 278 0.95 -18.60 -6.13
N LYS A 279 1.37 -18.05 -4.98
CA LYS A 279 0.46 -17.55 -3.92
C LYS A 279 -0.49 -16.42 -4.36
N ARG A 280 -0.40 -15.92 -5.59
CA ARG A 280 -1.33 -14.93 -6.16
C ARG A 280 -2.47 -15.57 -6.94
N ALA A 281 -2.37 -16.85 -7.27
CA ALA A 281 -3.37 -17.63 -7.99
C ALA A 281 -4.25 -18.42 -7.02
N ILE A 282 -5.54 -18.52 -7.39
CA ILE A 282 -6.58 -19.23 -6.67
C ILE A 282 -7.17 -20.24 -7.66
N ASN A 283 -7.08 -21.51 -7.31
CA ASN A 283 -7.61 -22.63 -8.09
C ASN A 283 -9.09 -22.80 -7.77
N ALA A 284 -9.93 -22.84 -8.80
CA ALA A 284 -11.37 -22.97 -8.64
C ALA A 284 -11.72 -24.42 -8.26
N ASP A 285 -12.43 -24.60 -7.15
CA ASP A 285 -13.12 -25.85 -6.86
C ASP A 285 -14.46 -25.91 -7.61
N ALA A 286 -15.21 -27.01 -7.45
CA ALA A 286 -16.50 -27.17 -8.12
C ALA A 286 -17.51 -26.04 -7.81
N LYS A 287 -17.40 -25.41 -6.64
CA LYS A 287 -18.30 -24.31 -6.22
C LYS A 287 -17.83 -22.94 -6.70
N LEU A 288 -16.52 -22.69 -6.78
CA LEU A 288 -15.98 -21.44 -7.29
C LEU A 288 -15.86 -21.42 -8.81
N LEU A 289 -15.81 -22.56 -9.49
CA LEU A 289 -15.77 -22.62 -10.95
C LEU A 289 -16.93 -21.83 -11.62
N PRO A 290 -18.21 -21.99 -11.21
CA PRO A 290 -19.31 -21.19 -11.76
C PRO A 290 -19.26 -19.71 -11.35
N VAL A 291 -18.54 -19.35 -10.28
CA VAL A 291 -18.32 -17.95 -9.86
C VAL A 291 -17.17 -17.32 -10.64
N PHE A 292 -16.10 -18.07 -10.90
CA PHE A 292 -14.89 -17.59 -11.55
C PHE A 292 -14.99 -17.58 -13.06
N GLY A 293 -15.78 -18.51 -13.63
CA GLY A 293 -15.87 -18.73 -15.08
C GLY A 293 -14.60 -19.30 -15.70
N LYS A 294 -13.59 -19.61 -14.88
CA LYS A 294 -12.29 -20.17 -15.30
C LYS A 294 -11.66 -20.97 -14.15
N PRO A 295 -10.80 -21.95 -14.47
CA PRO A 295 -10.22 -22.85 -13.46
C PRO A 295 -9.23 -22.17 -12.52
N GLN A 296 -8.68 -21.00 -12.88
CA GLN A 296 -7.76 -20.27 -12.04
C GLN A 296 -7.93 -18.76 -12.20
N VAL A 297 -7.99 -18.04 -11.08
CA VAL A 297 -8.09 -16.57 -11.03
C VAL A 297 -6.96 -16.00 -10.19
N THR A 298 -6.60 -14.75 -10.43
CA THR A 298 -5.69 -14.01 -9.54
C THR A 298 -6.47 -13.09 -8.60
N MET A 299 -5.84 -12.68 -7.49
CA MET A 299 -6.41 -11.72 -6.54
C MET A 299 -6.91 -10.42 -7.20
N PHE A 300 -6.26 -9.97 -8.28
CA PHE A 300 -6.64 -8.76 -9.01
C PHE A 300 -7.93 -8.93 -9.82
N GLU A 301 -8.20 -10.13 -10.31
CA GLU A 301 -9.40 -10.45 -11.08
C GLU A 301 -10.60 -10.73 -10.18
N LEU A 302 -10.35 -11.21 -8.96
CA LEU A 302 -11.38 -11.59 -7.98
C LEU A 302 -12.37 -10.44 -7.73
N ALA A 303 -11.88 -9.22 -7.54
CA ALA A 303 -12.73 -8.06 -7.28
C ALA A 303 -13.65 -7.72 -8.48
N GLY A 304 -13.15 -7.91 -9.71
CA GLY A 304 -13.90 -7.68 -10.95
C GLY A 304 -14.95 -8.77 -11.19
N ILE A 305 -14.59 -10.03 -10.97
CA ILE A 305 -15.48 -11.19 -11.09
C ILE A 305 -16.64 -11.08 -10.10
N VAL A 306 -16.34 -10.83 -8.82
CA VAL A 306 -17.36 -10.67 -7.77
C VAL A 306 -18.38 -9.59 -8.13
N GLY A 307 -17.97 -8.52 -8.81
CA GLY A 307 -18.89 -7.47 -9.26
C GLY A 307 -19.99 -7.96 -10.18
N LYS A 308 -19.76 -9.02 -10.98
CA LYS A 308 -20.76 -9.59 -11.89
C LYS A 308 -21.80 -10.47 -11.18
N HIS A 309 -21.48 -10.91 -9.96
CA HIS A 309 -22.31 -11.79 -9.15
C HIS A 309 -23.05 -11.05 -8.03
N LEU A 310 -23.05 -9.71 -8.08
CA LEU A 310 -23.68 -8.86 -7.09
C LEU A 310 -24.66 -7.91 -7.77
N THR A 311 -25.91 -7.95 -7.34
CA THR A 311 -26.94 -7.00 -7.79
C THR A 311 -27.36 -6.09 -6.63
N ALA A 312 -27.55 -4.81 -6.93
CA ALA A 312 -28.22 -3.89 -6.01
C ALA A 312 -29.72 -4.16 -6.08
N GLU A 313 -30.36 -4.33 -4.92
CA GLU A 313 -31.82 -4.37 -4.80
C GLU A 313 -32.38 -2.94 -4.70
#